data_AF-C1LEN6-F1
#
_entry.id   AF-C1LEN6-F1
#
_cell.length_a   1.000
_cell.length_b   1.000
_cell.length_c   1.000
_cell.angle_alpha   90.00
_cell.angle_beta   90.00
_cell.angle_gamma   90.00
#
_symmetry.space_group_name_H-M   'P 1'
#
loop_
_entity.id
_entity.type
_entity.pdbx_description
1 polymer ?
#
loop_
_entity_poly.entity_id
_entity_poly.type
_entity_poly.pdbx_seq_one_letter_code
_entity_poly.pdbx_strand_id
1 'polypeptide(L)'
;MTNKPDLLAIWPISKLNRSSEWIPIQNVMNYNVPPTPRGLNGYCYQLLVGQEILIQYSRFGSMIFPQNQIVGAKCNYIYGDIFFMKPNLNIEITHRVRFIDVSPTAETREKQIPYFLLQLPSDFFYPFM
;
A
#
# COMPACT_ATOMS: atom_id res chain seq x y z
N MET A 1 20.50 12.61 -10.28
CA MET A 1 19.61 11.85 -9.40
C MET A 1 18.24 11.83 -10.07
N THR A 2 17.86 10.72 -10.68
CA THR A 2 16.56 10.56 -11.33
C THR A 2 15.51 10.41 -10.24
N ASN A 3 14.65 11.42 -10.06
CA ASN A 3 13.54 11.42 -9.11
C ASN A 3 12.58 10.29 -9.47
N LYS A 4 12.73 9.13 -8.83
CA LYS A 4 11.73 8.07 -8.87
C LYS A 4 10.61 8.47 -7.90
N PRO A 5 9.34 8.18 -8.23
CA PRO A 5 8.27 8.37 -7.27
C PRO A 5 8.50 7.38 -6.11
N ASP A 6 8.86 7.92 -4.95
CA ASP A 6 9.15 7.14 -3.74
C ASP A 6 7.96 7.10 -2.77
N LEU A 7 6.94 7.94 -3.00
CA LEU A 7 5.81 8.14 -2.10
C LEU A 7 4.49 8.20 -2.88
N LEU A 8 3.43 7.63 -2.29
CA LEU A 8 2.06 7.74 -2.77
C LEU A 8 1.21 8.52 -1.78
N ALA A 9 0.39 9.42 -2.31
CA ALA A 9 -0.60 10.16 -1.55
C ALA A 9 -1.74 9.25 -1.06
N ILE A 10 -2.11 9.38 0.22
CA ILE A 10 -3.36 8.81 0.74
C ILE A 10 -4.52 9.74 0.32
N TRP A 11 -5.42 9.23 -0.53
CA TRP A 11 -6.64 9.94 -0.92
C TRP A 11 -7.54 10.20 0.30
N PRO A 12 -8.25 11.35 0.44
CA PRO A 12 -8.46 12.43 -0.54
C PRO A 12 -7.64 13.73 -0.33
N ILE A 13 -6.86 13.86 0.77
CA ILE A 13 -6.31 15.17 1.18
C ILE A 13 -4.89 15.03 1.75
N SER A 14 -3.97 14.41 1.01
CA SER A 14 -2.56 14.41 1.40
C SER A 14 -1.94 15.80 1.19
N LYS A 15 -1.54 16.46 2.27
CA LYS A 15 -0.78 17.71 2.24
C LYS A 15 0.70 17.38 2.00
N LEU A 16 1.37 18.18 1.17
CA LEU A 16 2.80 18.04 0.88
C LEU A 16 3.67 18.08 2.16
N ASN A 17 3.25 18.84 3.17
CA ASN A 17 4.02 19.05 4.40
C ASN A 17 3.78 17.98 5.48
N ARG A 18 2.91 16.99 5.23
CA ARG A 18 2.54 15.99 6.25
C ARG A 18 2.95 14.59 5.80
N SER A 19 4.16 14.20 6.18
CA SER A 19 4.77 12.91 5.80
C SER A 19 3.93 11.69 6.19
N SER A 20 3.07 11.78 7.22
CA SER A 20 2.16 10.68 7.61
C SER A 20 0.99 10.44 6.66
N GLU A 21 0.74 11.35 5.71
CA GLU A 21 -0.28 11.20 4.66
C GLU A 21 0.30 10.60 3.36
N TRP A 22 1.58 10.21 3.40
CA TRP A 22 2.30 9.61 2.29
C TRP A 22 2.76 8.20 2.65
N ILE A 23 2.59 7.29 1.71
CA ILE A 23 2.96 5.89 1.87
C ILE A 23 4.22 5.64 1.04
N PRO A 24 5.30 5.13 1.64
CA PRO A 24 6.50 4.79 0.88
C PRO A 24 6.21 3.67 -0.12
N ILE A 25 6.58 3.89 -1.37
CA ILE A 25 6.60 2.83 -2.37
C ILE A 25 7.83 1.97 -2.08
N GLN A 26 7.60 0.72 -1.72
CA GLN A 26 8.68 -0.24 -1.62
C GLN A 26 9.12 -0.63 -3.03
N ASN A 27 10.21 -0.01 -3.48
CA ASN A 27 10.90 -0.38 -4.69
C ASN A 27 11.77 -1.60 -4.38
N VAL A 28 11.30 -2.79 -4.77
CA VAL A 28 12.18 -3.97 -4.83
C VAL A 28 12.95 -3.87 -6.13
N MET A 29 13.89 -2.93 -6.19
CA MET A 29 14.96 -3.04 -7.18
C MET A 29 15.72 -4.30 -6.79
N ASN A 30 15.53 -5.39 -7.53
CA ASN A 30 16.43 -6.52 -7.40
C ASN A 30 17.84 -6.00 -7.69
N TYR A 31 18.67 -5.86 -6.65
CA TYR A 31 20.03 -5.32 -6.71
C TYR A 31 20.96 -6.09 -7.67
N ASN A 32 20.48 -7.21 -8.22
CA ASN A 32 21.20 -8.05 -9.16
C ASN A 32 21.07 -7.59 -10.63
N VAL A 33 20.30 -6.54 -10.92
CA VAL A 33 20.14 -6.04 -12.30
C VAL A 33 21.05 -4.82 -12.52
N PRO A 34 21.98 -4.86 -13.48
CA PRO A 34 22.86 -3.74 -13.76
C PRO A 34 22.06 -2.51 -14.22
N PRO A 35 22.51 -1.30 -13.85
CA PRO A 35 21.78 -0.06 -14.07
C PRO A 35 21.68 0.35 -15.55
N THR A 36 22.48 -0.28 -16.41
CA THR A 36 22.50 -0.03 -17.85
C THR A 36 22.24 -1.33 -18.61
N PRO A 37 21.31 -1.32 -19.59
CA PRO A 37 21.11 -2.48 -20.45
C PRO A 37 22.41 -2.77 -21.20
N ARG A 38 22.82 -4.03 -21.21
CA ARG A 38 24.02 -4.50 -21.92
C ARG A 38 23.59 -5.12 -23.23
N GLY A 39 24.35 -4.94 -24.29
CA GLY A 39 24.03 -5.57 -25.56
C GLY A 39 25.24 -5.98 -26.37
N LEU A 40 25.08 -7.05 -27.14
CA LEU A 40 26.07 -7.54 -28.10
C LEU A 40 25.34 -8.09 -29.32
N ASN A 41 25.79 -7.74 -30.52
CA ASN A 41 25.31 -8.30 -31.80
C ASN A 41 23.77 -8.32 -31.95
N GLY A 42 23.10 -7.20 -31.63
CA GLY A 42 21.65 -7.08 -31.74
C GLY A 42 20.86 -7.73 -30.60
N TYR A 43 21.51 -8.36 -29.63
CA TYR A 43 20.87 -8.83 -28.40
C TYR A 43 21.03 -7.79 -27.30
N CYS A 44 19.95 -7.47 -26.60
CA CYS A 44 19.93 -6.58 -25.45
C CYS A 44 19.48 -7.38 -24.22
N TYR A 45 20.40 -7.52 -23.27
CA TYR A 45 20.21 -8.21 -22.02
C TYR A 45 19.62 -7.27 -20.98
N GLN A 46 18.71 -7.82 -20.17
CA GLN A 46 18.16 -7.13 -18.99
C GLN A 46 17.50 -5.79 -19.34
N LEU A 47 16.76 -5.73 -20.45
CA LEU A 47 15.95 -4.58 -20.79
C LEU A 47 14.71 -4.54 -19.89
N LEU A 48 14.33 -3.34 -19.43
CA LEU A 48 13.07 -3.16 -18.70
C LEU A 48 11.89 -3.33 -19.67
N VAL A 49 11.18 -4.46 -19.56
CA VAL A 49 10.05 -4.82 -20.44
C VAL A 49 8.69 -4.63 -19.78
N GLY A 50 8.66 -4.40 -18.46
CA GLY A 50 7.42 -4.09 -17.80
C GLY A 50 7.55 -3.65 -16.37
N GLN A 51 6.40 -3.24 -15.82
CA GLN A 51 6.25 -2.74 -14.47
C GLN A 51 4.97 -3.30 -13.86
N GLU A 52 5.07 -3.86 -12.65
CA GLU A 52 3.92 -4.27 -11.84
C GLU A 52 3.85 -3.39 -10.60
N ILE A 53 2.74 -2.65 -10.46
CA ILE A 53 2.42 -1.83 -9.29
C ILE A 53 1.36 -2.58 -8.50
N LEU A 54 1.69 -2.93 -7.26
CA LEU A 54 0.80 -3.60 -6.34
C LEU A 54 0.42 -2.62 -5.23
N ILE A 55 -0.86 -2.32 -5.14
CA ILE A 55 -1.44 -1.40 -4.17
C ILE A 55 -2.21 -2.22 -3.15
N GLN A 56 -1.78 -2.15 -1.89
CA GLN A 56 -2.47 -2.76 -0.77
C GLN A 56 -3.38 -1.72 -0.14
N TYR A 57 -4.64 -2.08 0.06
CA TYR A 57 -5.61 -1.23 0.75
C TYR A 57 -6.28 -2.00 1.88
N SER A 58 -6.69 -1.26 2.91
CA SER A 58 -7.44 -1.77 4.05
C SER A 58 -8.65 -0.89 4.31
N ARG A 59 -9.72 -1.49 4.81
CA ARG A 59 -10.92 -0.80 5.26
C ARG A 59 -10.67 -0.17 6.63
N PHE A 60 -10.74 1.15 6.70
CA PHE A 60 -10.59 1.93 7.92
C PHE A 60 -11.92 2.60 8.32
N GLY A 61 -12.16 2.75 9.62
CA GLY A 61 -13.33 3.45 10.15
C GLY A 61 -14.39 2.53 10.76
N SER A 62 -15.64 3.00 10.77
CA SER A 62 -16.76 2.26 11.36
C SER A 62 -17.05 1.00 10.56
N MET A 63 -17.42 -0.09 11.25
CA MET A 63 -17.84 -1.34 10.61
C MET A 63 -19.08 -1.14 9.71
N ILE A 64 -19.90 -0.12 9.99
CA ILE A 64 -21.11 0.20 9.20
C ILE A 64 -20.75 0.93 7.90
N PHE A 65 -19.72 1.78 7.92
CA PHE A 65 -19.28 2.58 6.77
C PHE A 65 -17.75 2.64 6.69
N PRO A 66 -17.10 1.53 6.30
CA PRO A 66 -15.65 1.51 6.15
C PRO A 66 -15.22 2.30 4.91
N GLN A 67 -14.15 3.07 5.04
CA GLN A 67 -13.49 3.76 3.93
C GLN A 67 -12.21 3.01 3.53
N ASN A 68 -12.03 2.78 2.22
CA ASN A 68 -10.80 2.16 1.73
C ASN A 68 -9.64 3.15 1.84
N GLN A 69 -8.60 2.75 2.56
CA GLN A 69 -7.36 3.49 2.70
C GLN A 69 -6.21 2.65 2.15
N ILE A 70 -5.37 3.26 1.32
CA ILE A 70 -4.12 2.62 0.90
C ILE A 70 -3.26 2.44 2.16
N VAL A 71 -2.61 1.29 2.31
CA VAL A 71 -1.72 0.99 3.45
C VAL A 71 -0.30 0.69 3.01
N GLY A 72 -0.12 0.28 1.76
CA GLY A 72 1.18 -0.07 1.21
C GLY A 72 1.15 -0.05 -0.30
N ALA A 73 2.31 0.20 -0.90
CA ALA A 73 2.50 0.01 -2.32
C ALA A 73 3.87 -0.60 -2.59
N LYS A 74 3.89 -1.46 -3.59
CA LYS A 74 5.09 -2.13 -4.06
C LYS A 74 5.19 -1.94 -5.56
N CYS A 75 6.38 -1.61 -6.03
CA CYS A 75 6.69 -1.54 -7.45
C CYS A 75 7.72 -2.62 -7.78
N ASN A 76 7.38 -3.49 -8.73
CA ASN A 76 8.26 -4.50 -9.28
C ASN A 76 8.57 -4.14 -10.74
N TYR A 77 9.85 -4.19 -11.08
CA TYR A 77 10.31 -4.00 -12.45
C TYR A 77 10.61 -5.36 -13.06
N ILE A 78 10.09 -5.59 -14.27
CA ILE A 78 10.25 -6.84 -14.99
C ILE A 78 11.30 -6.60 -16.07
N TYR A 79 12.38 -7.35 -15.98
CA TYR A 79 13.49 -7.31 -16.93
C TYR A 79 13.45 -8.56 -17.80
N GLY A 80 13.70 -8.36 -19.09
CA GLY A 80 13.73 -9.41 -20.08
C GLY A 80 14.80 -9.13 -21.11
N ASP A 81 15.19 -10.18 -21.79
CA ASP A 81 16.15 -10.10 -22.88
C ASP A 81 15.43 -9.98 -24.21
N ILE A 82 15.90 -9.09 -25.08
CA ILE A 82 15.28 -8.81 -26.38
C ILE A 82 16.31 -8.93 -27.49
N PHE A 83 15.92 -9.62 -28.56
CA PHE A 83 16.73 -9.74 -29.75
C PHE A 83 16.17 -8.85 -30.87
N PHE A 84 16.97 -7.87 -31.29
CA PHE A 84 16.67 -6.96 -32.39
C PHE A 84 17.03 -7.61 -33.72
N MET A 85 16.13 -8.45 -34.24
CA MET A 85 16.31 -9.13 -35.55
C MET A 85 16.29 -8.17 -36.75
N LYS A 86 15.64 -7.02 -36.64
CA LYS A 86 15.44 -6.07 -37.74
C LYS A 86 15.56 -4.64 -37.24
N PRO A 87 16.03 -3.70 -38.10
CA PRO A 87 15.84 -2.28 -37.83
C PRO A 87 14.34 -2.00 -37.75
N ASN A 88 13.91 -1.22 -36.75
CA ASN A 88 12.52 -0.83 -36.47
C ASN A 88 11.62 -1.93 -35.86
N LEU A 89 12.12 -2.64 -34.86
CA LEU A 89 11.29 -3.51 -34.02
C LEU A 89 10.47 -2.69 -33.02
N ASN A 90 9.17 -2.93 -32.95
CA ASN A 90 8.33 -2.40 -31.87
C ASN A 90 8.50 -3.27 -30.63
N ILE A 91 8.79 -2.65 -29.48
CA ILE A 91 8.84 -3.33 -28.19
C ILE A 91 7.60 -2.91 -27.40
N GLU A 92 6.87 -3.90 -26.90
CA GLU A 92 5.75 -3.67 -25.99
C GLU A 92 6.26 -3.60 -24.56
N ILE A 93 5.98 -2.47 -23.89
CA ILE A 93 6.27 -2.29 -22.47
C ILE A 93 4.97 -2.46 -21.70
N THR A 94 4.90 -3.51 -20.89
CA THR A 94 3.66 -3.85 -20.16
C THR A 94 3.62 -3.18 -18.80
N HIS A 95 2.53 -2.48 -18.50
CA HIS A 95 2.27 -1.93 -17.17
C HIS A 95 1.06 -2.62 -16.56
N ARG A 96 1.20 -3.12 -15.33
CA ARG A 96 0.12 -3.79 -14.61
C ARG A 96 -0.08 -3.14 -13.26
N VAL A 97 -1.32 -2.78 -12.95
CA VAL A 97 -1.71 -2.28 -11.63
C VAL A 97 -2.65 -3.29 -10.99
N ARG A 98 -2.37 -3.67 -9.74
CA ARG A 98 -3.18 -4.62 -8.97
C ARG A 98 -3.54 -4.03 -7.62
N PHE A 99 -4.78 -4.24 -7.22
CA PHE A 99 -5.29 -3.85 -5.91
C PHE A 99 -5.51 -5.10 -5.07
N ILE A 100 -4.99 -5.11 -3.84
CA ILE A 100 -5.12 -6.21 -2.90
C ILE A 100 -5.75 -5.68 -1.60
N ASP A 101 -6.84 -6.32 -1.20
CA ASP A 101 -7.48 -6.10 0.08
C ASP A 101 -6.70 -6.84 1.18
N VAL A 102 -6.17 -6.10 2.14
CA VAL A 102 -5.49 -6.65 3.32
C VAL A 102 -6.28 -6.39 4.61
N SER A 103 -7.57 -6.08 4.49
CA SER A 103 -8.43 -5.85 5.65
C SER A 103 -8.53 -7.13 6.51
N PRO A 104 -8.39 -7.03 7.84
CA PRO A 104 -8.62 -8.17 8.71
C PRO A 104 -10.08 -8.61 8.66
N THR A 105 -10.34 -9.89 8.93
CA THR A 105 -11.70 -10.38 9.13
C THR A 105 -12.32 -9.72 10.36
N ALA A 106 -13.57 -9.28 10.25
CA ALA A 106 -14.26 -8.66 11.37
C ALA A 106 -14.45 -9.68 12.51
N GLU A 107 -13.83 -9.40 13.67
CA GLU A 107 -14.13 -10.14 14.90
C GLU A 107 -15.30 -9.48 15.62
N THR A 108 -16.37 -10.22 15.83
CA THR A 108 -17.46 -9.78 16.70
C THR A 108 -17.00 -9.93 18.14
N ARG A 109 -16.80 -8.80 18.84
CA ARG A 109 -16.55 -8.80 20.29
C ARG A 109 -17.73 -8.16 20.99
N GLU A 110 -18.25 -8.86 21.99
CA GLU A 110 -19.21 -8.26 22.92
C GLU A 110 -18.50 -7.21 23.78
N LYS A 111 -19.15 -6.06 23.95
CA LYS A 111 -18.67 -5.05 24.87
C LYS A 111 -18.80 -5.60 26.28
N GLN A 112 -17.75 -5.47 27.10
CA GLN A 112 -17.85 -5.81 28.52
C GLN A 112 -18.97 -5.01 29.16
N ILE A 113 -19.77 -5.69 29.98
CA ILE A 113 -20.83 -5.07 30.79
C ILE A 113 -20.16 -4.00 31.67
N PRO A 114 -20.65 -2.74 31.66
CA PRO A 114 -20.08 -1.70 32.51
C PRO A 114 -20.28 -2.06 33.98
N TYR A 115 -19.25 -1.82 34.80
CA TYR A 115 -19.39 -1.91 36.25
C TYR A 115 -20.12 -0.67 36.76
N PHE A 116 -21.27 -0.87 37.38
CA PHE A 116 -21.97 0.21 38.10
C PHE A 116 -21.38 0.33 39.50
N LEU A 117 -20.72 1.45 39.78
CA LEU A 117 -20.35 1.84 41.14
C LEU A 117 -21.59 2.45 41.81
N LEU A 118 -22.28 1.63 42.61
CA LEU A 118 -23.42 2.07 43.41
C LEU A 118 -22.89 2.69 44.70
N GLN A 119 -22.66 4.01 44.70
CA GLN A 119 -22.41 4.79 45.91
C GLN A 119 -23.72 5.36 46.40
N LEU A 120 -24.25 4.77 47.48
CA LEU A 120 -25.40 5.33 48.18
C LEU A 120 -24.94 6.57 48.98
N PRO A 121 -25.71 7.66 48.96
CA PRO A 121 -25.51 8.76 49.89
C PRO A 121 -25.55 8.26 51.33
N SER A 122 -24.84 8.94 52.24
CA SER A 122 -24.80 8.58 53.67
C SER A 122 -26.19 8.48 54.30
N ASP A 123 -27.15 9.22 53.76
CA ASP A 123 -28.47 9.43 54.36
C ASP A 123 -29.57 8.63 53.64
N PHE A 124 -29.22 7.65 52.80
CA PHE A 124 -30.18 6.88 52.00
C PHE A 124 -31.31 6.24 52.83
N PHE A 125 -31.04 5.91 54.10
CA PHE A 125 -32.01 5.27 55.00
C PHE A 125 -32.69 6.22 55.99
N TYR A 126 -32.49 7.54 55.92
CA TYR A 126 -33.13 8.47 56.84
C TYR A 126 -34.63 8.68 56.51
N PRO A 127 -35.57 8.64 57.48
CA PRO A 127 -35.43 8.34 58.91
C PRO A 127 -35.90 6.91 59.28
N PHE A 128 -35.77 5.95 58.37
CA PHE A 128 -36.34 4.61 58.50
C PHE A 128 -35.42 3.59 59.21
N MET A 129 -34.27 4.04 59.73
CA MET A 129 -33.47 3.32 60.74
C MET A 129 -33.62 3.97 62.11
#